data_AF-A0A971TTZ9-F1
#
_entry.id   AF-A0A971TTZ9-F1
#
_cell.length_a   1.000
_cell.length_b   1.000
_cell.length_c   1.000
_cell.angle_alpha   90.00
_cell.angle_beta   90.00
_cell.angle_gamma   90.00
#
_symmetry.space_group_name_H-M   'P 1'
#
loop_
_entity.id
_entity.type
_entity.pdbx_description
1 polymer ?
#
loop_
_entity_poly.entity_id
_entity_poly.type
_entity_poly.pdbx_seq_one_letter_code
_entity_poly.pdbx_strand_id
1 'polypeptide(L)'
;MEIAFISSGPHQGESRMLRVEGTVEIVEDSALTNRLIQERPWVQGMKANMPEGTELVIFRLVNAQAHFWDMTTNGNEAKQPRIAIA
;
A
#
# COMPACT_ATOMS: atom_id res chain seq x y z
N MET A 1 2.82 -8.23 -6.76
CA MET A 1 3.06 -6.77 -6.65
C MET A 1 3.55 -6.47 -5.25
N GLU A 2 4.34 -5.42 -5.06
CA GLU A 2 4.80 -4.99 -3.75
C GLU A 2 4.40 -3.54 -3.48
N ILE A 3 4.00 -3.24 -2.24
CA ILE A 3 3.87 -1.88 -1.71
C ILE A 3 4.89 -1.71 -0.60
N ALA A 4 5.65 -0.62 -0.66
CA ALA A 4 6.63 -0.26 0.36
C ALA A 4 6.21 1.04 1.06
N PHE A 5 6.26 1.02 2.39
CA PHE A 5 6.10 2.19 3.24
C PHE A 5 7.44 2.49 3.90
N ILE A 6 7.91 3.73 3.81
CA ILE A 6 9.16 4.15 4.43
C ILE A 6 8.89 5.12 5.58
N SER A 7 9.53 4.84 6.71
CA SER A 7 9.71 5.80 7.79
C SER A 7 11.19 6.19 7.81
N SER A 8 11.48 7.42 7.40
CA SER A 8 12.85 7.95 7.36
C SER A 8 13.27 8.44 8.74
N GLY A 9 14.43 7.99 9.23
CA GLY A 9 15.08 8.54 10.41
C GLY A 9 15.89 9.81 10.11
N PRO A 10 16.32 10.55 11.14
CA PRO A 10 17.10 11.79 10.99
C PRO A 10 18.49 11.56 10.37
N HIS A 11 19.06 10.35 10.47
CA HIS A 11 20.36 10.02 9.86
C HIS A 11 20.25 8.97 8.75
N GLN A 12 21.25 8.98 7.87
CA GLN A 12 21.38 7.98 6.81
C GLN A 12 21.50 6.58 7.43
N GLY A 13 20.61 5.68 7.02
CA GLY A 13 20.57 4.30 7.48
C GLY A 13 19.62 4.02 8.65
N GLU A 14 18.97 5.04 9.20
CA GLU A 14 17.93 4.90 10.24
C GLU A 14 16.52 4.76 9.63
N SER A 15 16.41 4.50 8.33
CA SER A 15 15.13 4.29 7.68
C SER A 15 14.63 2.88 7.95
N ARG A 16 13.36 2.76 8.33
CA ARG A 16 12.65 1.48 8.43
C ARG A 16 11.59 1.40 7.34
N MET A 17 11.56 0.28 6.64
CA MET A 17 10.57 0.00 5.61
C MET A 17 9.65 -1.14 6.05
N LEU A 18 8.36 -0.97 5.79
CA LEU A 18 7.39 -2.07 5.73
C LEU A 18 7.18 -2.41 4.25
N ARG A 19 7.43 -3.67 3.89
CA ARG A 19 7.24 -4.16 2.53
C ARG A 19 6.15 -5.21 2.55
N VAL A 20 5.13 -5.01 1.72
CA VAL A 20 3.97 -5.90 1.61
C VAL A 20 3.92 -6.43 0.19
N GLU A 21 4.07 -7.74 0.04
CA GLU A 21 3.99 -8.44 -1.24
C GLU A 21 2.69 -9.23 -1.31
N GLY A 22 2.01 -9.20 -2.45
CA GLY A 22 0.82 -10.02 -2.68
C GLY A 22 0.31 -9.93 -4.11
N THR A 23 -0.87 -10.52 -4.32
CA THR A 23 -1.60 -10.47 -5.59
C THR A 23 -2.54 -9.27 -5.59
N VAL A 24 -2.56 -8.51 -6.68
CA VAL A 24 -3.49 -7.39 -6.83
C VAL A 24 -4.80 -7.90 -7.40
N GLU A 25 -5.89 -7.50 -6.77
CA GLU A 25 -7.23 -7.65 -7.31
C GLU A 25 -7.88 -6.28 -7.45
N ILE A 26 -8.42 -6.00 -8.64
CA ILE A 26 -9.28 -4.84 -8.87
C ILE A 26 -10.63 -5.13 -8.20
N VAL A 27 -11.13 -4.16 -7.46
CA VAL A 27 -12.36 -4.29 -6.68
C VAL A 27 -13.51 -3.65 -7.45
N GLU A 28 -14.38 -4.49 -8.01
CA GLU A 28 -15.58 -4.08 -8.74
C GLU A 28 -16.81 -4.06 -7.81
N ASP A 29 -16.72 -3.30 -6.71
CA ASP A 29 -17.81 -3.12 -5.74
C ASP A 29 -18.16 -1.63 -5.62
N SER A 30 -19.32 -1.26 -6.17
CA SER A 30 -19.81 0.12 -6.17
C SER A 30 -20.22 0.61 -4.78
N ALA A 31 -20.73 -0.26 -3.92
CA ALA A 31 -21.11 0.09 -2.56
C ALA A 31 -19.88 0.39 -1.70
N LEU A 32 -18.85 -0.46 -1.81
CA LEU A 32 -17.56 -0.23 -1.16
C LEU A 32 -16.89 1.04 -1.70
N THR A 33 -16.90 1.25 -3.02
CA THR A 33 -16.34 2.45 -3.66
C THR A 33 -16.99 3.72 -3.12
N ASN A 34 -18.32 3.77 -3.07
CA ASN A 34 -19.06 4.92 -2.56
C ASN A 34 -18.74 5.19 -1.09
N ARG A 35 -18.68 4.14 -0.26
CA ARG A 35 -18.30 4.27 1.16
C ARG A 35 -16.88 4.83 1.31
N LEU A 36 -15.91 4.30 0.57
CA LEU A 36 -14.51 4.74 0.66
C LEU A 36 -14.33 6.20 0.27
N ILE A 37 -15.06 6.67 -0.75
CA ILE A 37 -15.08 8.07 -1.19
C ILE A 37 -15.76 8.96 -0.13
N GLN A 38 -16.86 8.53 0.48
CA GLN A 38 -17.56 9.30 1.52
C GLN A 38 -16.73 9.46 2.79
N GLU A 39 -16.04 8.40 3.22
CA GLU A 39 -15.21 8.41 4.43
C GLU A 39 -13.91 9.22 4.29
N ARG A 40 -13.49 9.54 3.06
CA ARG A 40 -12.21 10.22 2.77
C ARG A 40 -12.47 11.49 1.95
N PRO A 41 -12.77 12.62 2.61
CA PRO A 41 -13.10 13.88 1.92
C PRO A 41 -12.05 14.32 0.89
N TRP A 42 -10.78 14.02 1.12
CA TRP A 42 -9.70 14.32 0.17
C TRP A 42 -9.85 13.55 -1.17
N VAL A 43 -10.45 12.35 -1.17
CA VAL A 43 -10.72 11.58 -2.39
C VAL A 43 -11.82 12.25 -3.21
N GLN A 44 -12.83 12.84 -2.57
CA GLN A 44 -13.86 13.62 -3.26
C GLN A 44 -13.26 14.84 -3.94
N GLY A 45 -12.41 15.58 -3.22
CA GLY A 45 -11.68 16.72 -3.78
C GLY A 45 -10.78 16.31 -4.95
N MET A 46 -10.07 15.18 -4.84
CA MET A 46 -9.28 14.64 -5.95
C MET A 46 -10.16 14.30 -7.15
N LYS A 47 -11.26 13.56 -6.96
CA LYS A 47 -12.19 13.14 -8.03
C LYS A 47 -12.80 14.33 -8.77
N ALA A 48 -13.16 15.40 -8.05
CA ALA A 48 -13.71 16.62 -8.65
C ALA A 48 -12.73 17.35 -9.58
N ASN A 49 -11.42 17.13 -9.41
CA ASN A 49 -10.36 17.73 -10.21
C ASN A 49 -9.79 16.78 -11.28
N MET A 50 -10.31 15.56 -11.41
CA MET A 50 -9.85 14.61 -12.43
C MET A 50 -10.37 15.01 -13.82
N PRO A 51 -9.58 14.81 -14.89
CA PRO A 51 -10.06 15.01 -16.26
C PRO A 51 -11.31 14.19 -16.57
N GLU A 52 -12.19 14.73 -17.42
CA GLU A 52 -13.37 14.02 -17.88
C GLU A 52 -12.99 12.67 -18.51
N GLY A 53 -13.75 11.62 -18.18
CA GLY A 53 -13.46 10.25 -18.62
C GLY A 53 -12.42 9.50 -17.77
N THR A 54 -11.88 10.11 -16.71
CA THR A 54 -11.00 9.40 -15.77
C THR A 54 -11.80 8.56 -14.78
N GLU A 55 -11.42 7.28 -14.61
CA GLU A 55 -12.05 6.37 -13.66
C GLU A 55 -11.21 6.21 -12.38
N LEU A 56 -11.89 6.15 -11.23
CA LEU A 56 -11.27 5.80 -9.97
C LEU A 56 -11.24 4.28 -9.83
N VAL A 57 -10.05 3.69 -9.85
CA VAL A 57 -9.85 2.25 -9.64
C VAL A 57 -9.47 1.99 -8.19
N ILE A 58 -10.20 1.06 -7.56
CA ILE A 58 -9.86 0.54 -6.23
C ILE A 58 -9.27 -0.85 -6.42
N PHE A 59 -8.16 -1.10 -5.75
CA PHE A 59 -7.55 -2.42 -5.72
C PHE A 59 -7.21 -2.82 -4.29
N ARG A 60 -7.09 -4.13 -4.08
CA ARG A 60 -6.62 -4.73 -2.83
C ARG A 60 -5.46 -5.68 -3.09
N LEU A 61 -4.65 -5.91 -2.07
CA LEU A 61 -3.69 -7.00 -2.05
C LEU A 61 -4.30 -8.19 -1.32
N VAL A 62 -4.29 -9.35 -1.96
CA VAL A 62 -4.70 -10.63 -1.38
C VAL A 62 -3.53 -11.61 -1.37
N ASN A 63 -3.65 -12.68 -0.58
CA ASN A 63 -2.58 -13.68 -0.38
C ASN A 63 -1.25 -12.99 -0.07
N ALA A 64 -1.31 -12.01 0.83
CA ALA A 64 -0.23 -11.07 1.04
C ALA A 64 0.64 -11.45 2.23
N GLN A 65 1.92 -11.12 2.14
CA GLN A 65 2.90 -11.26 3.21
C GLN A 65 3.65 -9.94 3.40
N ALA A 66 3.97 -9.63 4.65
CA ALA A 66 4.76 -8.48 5.01
C ALA A 66 6.11 -8.87 5.60
N HIS A 67 7.09 -8.00 5.41
CA HIS A 67 8.32 -8.01 6.20
C HIS A 67 8.81 -6.59 6.45
N PHE A 68 9.59 -6.45 7.52
CA PHE A 68 10.32 -5.22 7.77
C PHE A 68 11.72 -5.30 7.16
N TRP A 69 12.19 -4.15 6.71
CA TRP A 69 13.56 -3.96 6.26
C TRP A 69 14.15 -2.72 6.92
N ASP A 70 15.39 -2.85 7.33
CA ASP A 70 16.27 -1.74 7.71
C ASP A 70 17.72 -2.11 7.37
N MET A 71 18.65 -1.17 7.61
CA MET A 71 20.06 -1.39 7.29
C MET A 71 20.70 -2.58 8.03
N THR A 72 20.17 -3.02 9.17
CA THR A 72 20.71 -4.19 9.90
C THR A 72 20.42 -5.49 9.17
N THR A 73 19.39 -5.49 8.33
CA THR A 73 18.92 -6.65 7.56
C THR A 73 19.40 -6.65 6.11
N ASN A 74 20.14 -5.62 5.71
CA ASN A 74 20.59 -5.41 4.33
C ASN A 74 21.42 -6.61 3.82
N GLY A 75 21.07 -7.11 2.63
CA GLY A 75 21.67 -8.31 2.03
C GLY A 75 21.24 -9.64 2.67
N ASN A 76 20.32 -9.62 3.64
CA ASN A 76 19.75 -10.79 4.31
C ASN A 76 18.21 -10.78 4.30
N GLU A 77 17.60 -10.12 3.33
CA GLU A 77 16.15 -9.89 3.23
C GLU A 77 15.35 -11.20 3.12
N ALA A 78 15.94 -12.22 2.47
CA ALA A 78 15.36 -13.55 2.32
C ALA A 78 15.26 -14.32 3.65
N LYS A 79 16.07 -13.95 4.66
CA LYS A 79 16.07 -14.58 5.99
C LYS A 79 15.09 -13.90 6.95
N GLN A 80 14.53 -12.77 6.57
CA GLN A 80 13.60 -12.03 7.43
C GLN A 80 12.27 -12.79 7.53
N PRO A 81 11.68 -12.89 8.74
CA PRO A 81 10.39 -13.54 8.91
C PRO A 81 9.32 -12.84 8.06
N ARG A 82 8.43 -13.64 7.49
CA ARG A 82 7.26 -13.18 6.74
C ARG A 82 6.04 -13.23 7.65
N ILE A 83 5.28 -12.15 7.67
CA ILE A 83 4.02 -12.03 8.41
C ILE A 83 2.89 -12.18 7.39
N ALA A 84 2.08 -13.23 7.51
CA ALA A 84 0.90 -13.38 6.67
C ALA A 84 -0.12 -12.29 7.00
N ILE A 85 -0.67 -11.64 5.97
CA ILE A 85 -1.78 -10.70 6.11
C ILE A 85 -3.06 -11.43 5.71
N ALA A 86 -3.96 -11.55 6.69
CA ALA A 86 -5.29 -12.13 6.51
C ALA A 86 -6.28 -11.14 5.89
#